data_AF-A0A288DLJ6-F1
#
_entry.id   AF-A0A288DLJ6-F1
#
_cell.length_a   1.000
_cell.length_b   1.000
_cell.length_c   1.000
_cell.angle_alpha   90.00
_cell.angle_beta   90.00
_cell.angle_gamma   90.00
#
_symmetry.space_group_name_H-M   'P 1'
#
loop_
_entity.id
_entity.type
_entity.pdbx_description
1 polymer ?
#
loop_
_entity_poly.entity_id
_entity_poly.type
_entity_poly.pdbx_seq_one_letter_code
_entity_poly.pdbx_strand_id
1 'polypeptide(L)'
;MIEFEKTFLLKTIPFDLQKYPHKELVDHYIPIESEHPKLRLRKRGNLYEITKKTLVQEGDSSVQREQTIELSKVEYEALAELPNKLIHKIRYYVPYEEFILEIDLFQENLDGLILMDVEFPDRQTMECFTMPDFCLADITQNELFAGGMLCGKTYASLSGLIKQYMGEI
;
A
#
# COMPACT_ATOMS: atom_id res chain seq x y z
N MET A 1 -11.45 9.59 8.91
CA MET A 1 -10.61 10.66 8.35
C MET A 1 -10.79 10.69 6.84
N ILE A 2 -10.49 11.81 6.17
CA ILE A 2 -10.28 11.83 4.71
C ILE A 2 -8.76 11.81 4.50
N GLU A 3 -8.30 10.89 3.67
CA GLU A 3 -6.90 10.66 3.32
C GLU A 3 -6.71 11.06 1.86
N PHE A 4 -5.61 11.76 1.58
CA PHE A 4 -5.16 12.11 0.24
C PHE A 4 -3.83 11.40 -0.01
N GLU A 5 -3.75 10.54 -1.03
CA GLU A 5 -2.59 9.68 -1.27
C GLU A 5 -2.33 9.55 -2.77
N LYS A 6 -1.04 9.47 -3.14
CA LYS A 6 -0.61 8.99 -4.45
C LYS A 6 0.25 7.75 -4.30
N THR A 7 0.11 6.82 -5.22
CA THR A 7 0.88 5.57 -5.27
C THR A 7 1.64 5.47 -6.59
N PHE A 8 2.92 5.13 -6.48
CA PHE A 8 3.82 5.01 -7.61
C PHE A 8 4.44 3.61 -7.66
N LEU A 9 4.58 3.08 -8.88
CA LEU A 9 5.29 1.83 -9.15
C LEU A 9 6.78 2.12 -9.29
N LEU A 10 7.63 1.33 -8.64
CA LEU A 10 9.09 1.44 -8.76
C LEU A 10 9.65 0.21 -9.48
N LYS A 11 10.68 0.42 -10.30
CA LYS A 11 11.44 -0.67 -10.94
C LYS A 11 12.65 -1.09 -10.09
N THR A 12 13.36 -0.10 -9.56
CA THR A 12 14.58 -0.26 -8.76
C THR A 12 14.69 0.91 -7.80
N ILE A 13 15.50 0.75 -6.75
CA ILE A 13 15.77 1.82 -5.80
C ILE A 13 17.22 2.27 -5.99
N PRO A 14 17.47 3.52 -6.41
CA PRO A 14 18.81 4.00 -6.75
C PRO A 14 19.65 4.44 -5.54
N PHE A 15 19.20 4.14 -4.32
CA PHE A 15 19.84 4.52 -3.08
C PHE A 15 19.73 3.42 -2.03
N ASP A 16 20.52 3.53 -0.97
CA ASP A 16 20.56 2.55 0.11
C ASP A 16 19.41 2.77 1.11
N LEU A 17 18.38 1.92 1.02
CA LEU A 17 17.24 1.94 1.93
C LEU A 17 17.60 1.63 3.39
N GLN A 18 18.68 0.88 3.65
CA GLN A 18 19.02 0.44 5.02
C GLN A 18 19.36 1.60 5.96
N LYS A 19 19.62 2.79 5.40
CA LYS A 19 19.87 4.03 6.15
C LYS A 19 18.61 4.66 6.74
N TYR A 20 17.43 4.23 6.29
CA TYR A 20 16.15 4.83 6.68
C TYR A 20 15.40 3.94 7.67
N PRO A 21 14.60 4.55 8.57
CA PRO A 21 13.68 3.80 9.42
C PRO A 21 12.75 2.93 8.58
N HIS A 22 12.45 1.74 9.08
CA HIS A 22 11.51 0.83 8.44
C HIS A 22 10.68 0.07 9.46
N LYS A 23 9.57 -0.48 9.00
CA LYS A 23 8.69 -1.35 9.78
C LYS A 23 8.21 -2.51 8.92
N GLU A 24 8.15 -3.68 9.55
CA GLU A 24 7.45 -4.83 8.99
C GLU A 24 5.94 -4.64 9.19
N LEU A 25 5.18 -4.84 8.12
CA LEU A 25 3.73 -4.72 8.09
C LEU A 25 3.12 -6.02 7.61
N VAL A 26 2.16 -6.52 8.40
CA VAL A 26 1.37 -7.71 8.08
C VAL A 26 -0.11 -7.33 8.08
N ASP A 27 -0.73 -7.50 6.92
CA ASP A 27 -2.12 -7.12 6.66
C ASP A 27 -2.96 -8.33 6.33
N HIS A 28 -4.08 -8.49 7.04
CA HIS A 28 -5.10 -9.48 6.78
C HIS A 28 -6.33 -8.78 6.20
N TYR A 29 -6.61 -9.06 4.94
CA TYR A 29 -7.78 -8.55 4.25
C TYR A 29 -8.96 -9.51 4.37
N ILE A 30 -10.13 -8.97 4.73
CA ILE A 30 -11.34 -9.73 5.09
C ILE A 30 -12.57 -9.12 4.36
N PRO A 31 -13.53 -9.94 3.89
CA PRO A 31 -13.55 -11.41 3.92
C PRO A 31 -12.76 -12.04 2.76
N ILE A 32 -12.30 -13.28 2.95
CA ILE A 32 -11.46 -14.01 1.97
C ILE A 32 -12.18 -14.25 0.64
N GLU A 33 -13.50 -14.34 0.64
CA GLU A 33 -14.32 -14.58 -0.56
C GLU A 33 -14.46 -13.31 -1.42
N SER A 34 -14.19 -12.13 -0.86
CA SER A 34 -14.24 -10.89 -1.62
C SER A 34 -13.08 -10.80 -2.60
N GLU A 35 -13.33 -10.38 -3.84
CA GLU A 35 -12.26 -10.08 -4.78
C GLU A 35 -11.46 -8.84 -4.33
N HIS A 36 -12.15 -7.81 -3.84
CA HIS A 36 -11.59 -6.54 -3.35
C HIS A 36 -12.05 -6.26 -1.90
N PRO A 37 -11.58 -7.02 -0.90
CA PRO A 37 -11.87 -6.74 0.50
C PRO A 37 -11.42 -5.34 0.90
N LYS A 38 -12.31 -4.62 1.59
CA LYS A 38 -12.08 -3.23 2.04
C LYS A 38 -11.77 -3.12 3.54
N LEU A 39 -11.92 -4.23 4.28
CA LEU A 39 -11.60 -4.33 5.69
C LEU A 39 -10.22 -4.98 5.84
N ARG A 40 -9.34 -4.33 6.60
CA ARG A 40 -7.95 -4.73 6.78
C ARG A 40 -7.62 -4.73 8.27
N LEU A 41 -7.19 -5.87 8.79
CA LEU A 41 -6.55 -5.99 10.08
C LEU A 41 -5.03 -5.87 9.87
N ARG A 42 -4.38 -4.91 10.52
CA ARG A 42 -2.96 -4.61 10.33
C ARG A 42 -2.19 -4.80 11.63
N LYS A 43 -1.01 -5.43 11.51
CA LYS A 43 0.04 -5.41 12.52
C LYS A 43 1.21 -4.57 11.99
N ARG A 44 1.63 -3.60 12.80
CA ARG A 44 2.79 -2.74 12.56
C ARG A 44 3.71 -2.79 13.78
N GLY A 45 4.67 -3.71 13.77
CA GLY A 45 5.45 -4.03 14.97
C GLY A 45 4.55 -4.53 16.11
N ASN A 46 4.40 -3.72 17.17
CA ASN A 46 3.56 -4.02 18.34
C ASN A 46 2.21 -3.27 18.34
N LEU A 47 1.89 -2.54 17.28
CA LEU A 47 0.61 -1.85 17.12
C LEU A 47 -0.31 -2.69 16.25
N TYR A 48 -1.57 -2.77 16.65
CA TYR A 48 -2.61 -3.56 15.98
C TYR A 48 -3.83 -2.69 15.73
N GLU A 49 -4.41 -2.79 14.55
CA GLU A 49 -5.56 -1.98 14.17
C GLU A 49 -6.44 -2.72 13.17
N ILE A 50 -7.71 -2.36 13.13
CA ILE A 50 -8.62 -2.71 12.05
C ILE A 50 -9.09 -1.45 11.34
N THR A 51 -8.99 -1.46 10.03
CA THR A 51 -9.23 -0.31 9.17
C THR A 51 -10.22 -0.66 8.08
N LYS A 52 -11.17 0.23 7.81
CA LYS A 52 -12.00 0.20 6.60
C LYS A 52 -11.69 1.43 5.75
N LYS A 53 -11.26 1.20 4.50
CA LYS A 53 -11.07 2.24 3.49
C LYS A 53 -12.18 2.17 2.44
N THR A 54 -12.75 3.33 2.09
CA THR A 54 -13.77 3.45 1.03
C THR A 54 -13.51 4.71 0.22
N LEU A 55 -13.69 4.67 -1.10
CA LEU A 55 -13.55 5.83 -1.96
C LEU A 55 -14.52 6.95 -1.52
N VAL A 56 -14.07 8.20 -1.58
CA VAL A 56 -14.98 9.35 -1.40
C VAL A 56 -15.78 9.60 -2.67
N GLN A 57 -15.17 9.36 -3.83
CA GLN A 57 -15.77 9.47 -5.15
C GLN A 57 -15.39 8.25 -5.97
N GLU A 58 -16.37 7.61 -6.60
CA GLU A 58 -16.12 6.49 -7.51
C GLU A 58 -15.16 6.89 -8.63
N GLY A 59 -14.15 6.05 -8.88
CA GLY A 59 -13.09 6.31 -9.86
C GLY A 59 -12.00 7.29 -9.42
N ASP A 60 -12.00 7.76 -8.15
CA ASP A 60 -10.89 8.53 -7.58
C ASP A 60 -10.27 7.79 -6.39
N SER A 61 -9.23 7.01 -6.66
CA SER A 61 -8.47 6.27 -5.64
C SER A 61 -7.51 7.15 -4.84
N SER A 62 -7.31 8.42 -5.25
CA SER A 62 -6.43 9.36 -4.54
C SER A 62 -7.06 9.93 -3.26
N VAL A 63 -8.39 9.75 -3.08
CA VAL A 63 -9.11 10.28 -1.92
C VAL A 63 -10.01 9.23 -1.29
N GLN A 64 -9.67 8.85 -0.07
CA GLN A 64 -10.36 7.78 0.65
C GLN A 64 -10.88 8.24 2.00
N ARG A 65 -12.04 7.72 2.38
CA ARG A 65 -12.52 7.75 3.75
C ARG A 65 -11.95 6.56 4.48
N GLU A 66 -11.20 6.84 5.54
CA GLU A 66 -10.61 5.82 6.40
C GLU A 66 -11.26 5.85 7.79
N GLN A 67 -11.58 4.68 8.31
CA GLN A 67 -12.01 4.46 9.69
C GLN A 67 -11.10 3.41 10.32
N THR A 68 -10.37 3.80 11.36
CA THR A 68 -9.42 2.93 12.05
C THR A 68 -9.81 2.80 13.51
N ILE A 69 -9.75 1.57 14.01
CA ILE A 69 -9.96 1.21 15.40
C ILE A 69 -8.66 0.54 15.88
N GLU A 70 -8.04 1.11 16.91
CA GLU A 70 -6.91 0.48 17.59
C GLU A 70 -7.38 -0.77 18.32
N LEU A 71 -6.57 -1.83 18.28
CA LEU A 71 -6.86 -3.10 18.90
C LEU A 71 -5.79 -3.45 19.93
N SER A 72 -6.20 -4.13 20.99
CA SER A 72 -5.29 -4.90 21.81
C SER A 72 -4.73 -6.08 21.01
N LYS A 73 -3.59 -6.61 21.45
CA LYS A 73 -2.98 -7.80 20.85
C LYS A 73 -3.94 -9.00 20.82
N VAL A 74 -4.71 -9.21 21.89
CA VAL A 74 -5.64 -10.36 22.02
C VAL A 74 -6.82 -10.22 21.06
N GLU A 75 -7.37 -9.01 20.88
CA GLU A 75 -8.41 -8.76 19.86
C GLU A 75 -7.90 -9.01 18.45
N TYR A 76 -6.69 -8.54 18.15
CA TYR A 76 -6.05 -8.80 16.86
C TYR A 76 -5.83 -10.30 16.62
N GLU A 77 -5.28 -11.03 17.58
CA GLU A 77 -5.01 -12.46 17.46
C GLU A 77 -6.31 -13.24 17.20
N ALA A 78 -7.38 -12.95 17.93
CA ALA A 78 -8.68 -13.57 17.73
C ALA A 78 -9.28 -13.25 16.34
N LEU A 79 -9.16 -12.02 15.86
CA LEU A 79 -9.65 -11.62 14.53
C LEU A 79 -8.79 -12.18 13.39
N ALA A 80 -7.49 -12.36 13.61
CA ALA A 80 -6.57 -12.91 12.62
C ALA A 80 -6.80 -14.41 12.33
N GLU A 81 -7.50 -15.13 13.22
CA GLU A 81 -7.93 -16.52 13.00
C GLU A 81 -9.02 -16.65 11.92
N LEU A 82 -9.74 -15.56 11.61
CA LEU A 82 -10.75 -15.56 10.56
C LEU A 82 -10.10 -15.82 9.19
N PRO A 83 -10.78 -16.52 8.26
CA PRO A 83 -10.30 -16.67 6.89
C PRO A 83 -10.00 -15.30 6.25
N ASN A 84 -8.78 -15.13 5.76
CA ASN A 84 -8.28 -13.85 5.26
C ASN A 84 -7.28 -14.03 4.11
N LYS A 85 -6.96 -12.92 3.45
CA LYS A 85 -5.86 -12.83 2.48
C LYS A 85 -4.73 -12.00 3.07
N LEU A 86 -3.51 -12.52 2.99
CA LEU A 86 -2.33 -11.88 3.57
C LEU A 86 -1.64 -10.93 2.57
N ILE A 87 -1.17 -9.79 3.06
CA ILE A 87 -0.09 -9.01 2.48
C ILE A 87 0.99 -8.83 3.53
N HIS A 88 2.23 -9.09 3.14
CA HIS A 88 3.41 -8.90 3.97
C HIS A 88 4.40 -7.98 3.23
N LYS A 89 4.85 -6.91 3.88
CA LYS A 89 5.80 -5.96 3.32
C LYS A 89 6.69 -5.32 4.38
N ILE A 90 7.86 -4.84 3.96
CA ILE A 90 8.71 -3.95 4.75
C ILE A 90 8.55 -2.54 4.19
N ARG A 91 8.00 -1.63 5.01
CA ARG A 91 7.81 -0.22 4.64
C ARG A 91 8.96 0.62 5.17
N TYR A 92 9.68 1.28 4.28
CA TYR A 92 10.73 2.25 4.59
C TYR A 92 10.15 3.68 4.54
N TYR A 93 10.64 4.53 5.43
CA TYR A 93 10.21 5.92 5.57
C TYR A 93 11.35 6.84 5.14
N VAL A 94 11.28 7.35 3.91
CA VAL A 94 12.35 8.13 3.28
C VAL A 94 11.96 9.60 3.21
N PRO A 95 12.64 10.51 3.92
CA PRO A 95 12.41 11.94 3.78
C PRO A 95 12.69 12.42 2.36
N TYR A 96 11.76 13.18 1.79
CA TYR A 96 11.86 13.75 0.45
C TYR A 96 11.17 15.12 0.44
N GLU A 97 11.99 16.17 0.38
CA GLU A 97 11.52 17.56 0.54
C GLU A 97 10.74 17.71 1.87
N GLU A 98 9.51 18.21 1.84
CA GLU A 98 8.59 18.28 2.99
C GLU A 98 7.81 16.99 3.27
N PHE A 99 7.93 15.98 2.38
CA PHE A 99 7.15 14.74 2.44
C PHE A 99 7.96 13.58 3.03
N ILE A 100 7.24 12.54 3.44
CA ILE A 100 7.80 11.21 3.70
C ILE A 100 7.31 10.28 2.61
N LEU A 101 8.24 9.67 1.89
CA LEU A 101 7.94 8.61 0.94
C LEU A 101 7.86 7.29 1.70
N GLU A 102 6.75 6.59 1.56
CA GLU A 102 6.53 5.27 2.14
C GLU A 102 6.82 4.20 1.08
N ILE A 103 8.06 3.70 1.07
CA ILE A 103 8.53 2.73 0.08
C ILE A 103 8.31 1.31 0.62
N ASP A 104 7.45 0.56 -0.05
CA ASP A 104 7.10 -0.81 0.29
C ASP A 104 7.91 -1.82 -0.52
N LEU A 105 8.64 -2.67 0.20
CA LEU A 105 9.20 -3.91 -0.33
C LEU A 105 8.27 -5.06 0.04
N PHE A 106 7.47 -5.51 -0.92
CA PHE A 106 6.59 -6.65 -0.70
C PHE A 106 7.40 -7.94 -0.50
N GLN A 107 6.87 -8.82 0.34
CA GLN A 107 7.48 -10.10 0.70
C GLN A 107 6.65 -11.27 0.14
N GLU A 108 7.20 -12.48 0.28
CA GLU A 108 6.53 -13.75 -0.02
C GLU A 108 5.94 -13.79 -1.45
N ASN A 109 4.64 -13.97 -1.57
CA ASN A 109 3.95 -14.10 -2.86
C ASN A 109 4.15 -12.88 -3.75
N LEU A 110 4.37 -11.70 -3.17
CA LEU A 110 4.54 -10.44 -3.88
C LEU A 110 6.01 -9.97 -3.90
N ASP A 111 6.96 -10.82 -3.52
CA ASP A 111 8.39 -10.51 -3.58
C ASP A 111 8.80 -10.02 -4.98
N GLY A 112 9.50 -8.89 -5.01
CA GLY A 112 9.86 -8.14 -6.21
C GLY A 112 8.92 -6.99 -6.58
N LEU A 113 7.73 -6.86 -5.98
CA LEU A 113 6.88 -5.67 -6.13
C LEU A 113 7.41 -4.55 -5.21
N ILE A 114 7.60 -3.37 -5.80
CA ILE A 114 8.00 -2.17 -5.06
C ILE A 114 7.00 -1.06 -5.37
N LEU A 115 6.33 -0.57 -4.34
CA LEU A 115 5.43 0.57 -4.42
C LEU A 115 5.94 1.70 -3.53
N MET A 116 5.58 2.93 -3.88
CA MET A 116 5.83 4.10 -3.05
C MET A 116 4.52 4.87 -2.88
N ASP A 117 4.07 4.99 -1.64
CA ASP A 117 2.96 5.84 -1.27
C ASP A 117 3.48 7.19 -0.76
N VAL A 118 2.70 8.25 -0.97
CA VAL A 118 2.90 9.57 -0.36
C VAL A 118 1.56 10.09 0.09
N GLU A 119 1.43 10.37 1.38
CA GLU A 119 0.23 10.96 1.98
C GLU A 119 0.34 12.50 2.00
N PHE A 120 -0.79 13.17 1.79
CA PHE A 120 -0.88 14.62 1.70
C PHE A 120 -1.89 15.19 2.71
N PRO A 121 -1.64 16.40 3.25
CA PRO A 121 -2.57 17.03 4.19
C PRO A 121 -3.87 17.49 3.51
N ASP A 122 -3.81 17.79 2.21
CA ASP A 122 -4.94 18.26 1.42
C ASP A 122 -4.74 18.01 -0.09
N ARG A 123 -5.83 18.19 -0.84
CA ARG A 123 -5.86 18.02 -2.30
C ARG A 123 -4.92 18.96 -3.04
N GLN A 124 -4.78 20.21 -2.59
CA GLN A 124 -3.95 21.20 -3.29
C GLN A 124 -2.47 20.78 -3.26
N THR A 125 -1.99 20.35 -2.10
CA THR A 125 -0.63 19.85 -1.91
C THR A 125 -0.38 18.61 -2.76
N MET A 126 -1.33 17.66 -2.77
CA MET A 126 -1.26 16.44 -3.60
C MET A 126 -1.18 16.74 -5.10
N GLU A 127 -1.96 17.71 -5.59
CA GLU A 127 -2.01 18.10 -7.00
C GLU A 127 -0.71 18.78 -7.45
N CYS A 128 -0.01 19.47 -6.55
CA CYS A 128 1.30 20.07 -6.80
C CYS A 128 2.48 19.07 -6.73
N PHE A 129 2.28 17.89 -6.13
CA PHE A 129 3.35 16.90 -6.00
C PHE A 129 3.78 16.34 -7.35
N THR A 130 5.09 16.42 -7.62
CA THR A 130 5.72 15.88 -8.82
C THR A 130 6.34 14.53 -8.52
N MET A 131 6.03 13.53 -9.35
CA MET A 131 6.57 12.18 -9.23
C MET A 131 8.11 12.21 -9.27
N PRO A 132 8.82 11.56 -8.32
CA PRO A 132 10.27 11.43 -8.37
C PRO A 132 10.76 10.64 -9.59
N ASP A 133 11.90 11.03 -10.16
CA ASP A 133 12.47 10.44 -11.40
C ASP A 133 12.78 8.94 -11.31
N PHE A 134 12.91 8.39 -10.10
CA PHE A 134 13.16 6.96 -9.90
C PHE A 134 11.88 6.11 -9.89
N CYS A 135 10.71 6.75 -9.88
CA CYS A 135 9.43 6.06 -10.03
C CYS A 135 9.20 5.73 -11.51
N LEU A 136 8.66 4.55 -11.77
CA LEU A 136 8.35 4.09 -13.11
C LEU A 136 7.04 4.70 -13.63
N ALA A 137 6.00 4.74 -12.78
CA ALA A 137 4.70 5.23 -13.17
C ALA A 137 3.87 5.67 -11.97
N ASP A 138 3.04 6.69 -12.16
CA ASP A 138 1.89 6.98 -11.29
C ASP A 138 0.80 5.94 -11.56
N ILE A 139 0.51 5.13 -10.55
CA ILE A 139 -0.50 4.07 -10.59
C ILE A 139 -1.65 4.35 -9.63
N THR A 140 -1.78 5.58 -9.13
CA THR A 140 -2.76 5.97 -8.10
C THR A 140 -4.17 5.54 -8.47
N GLN A 141 -4.55 5.67 -9.73
CA GLN A 141 -5.90 5.34 -10.22
C GLN A 141 -6.04 3.88 -10.70
N ASN A 142 -4.98 3.07 -10.66
CA ASN A 142 -5.05 1.67 -11.04
C ASN A 142 -5.41 0.80 -9.83
N GLU A 143 -6.70 0.51 -9.70
CA GLU A 143 -7.22 -0.28 -8.59
C GLU A 143 -6.62 -1.69 -8.47
N LEU A 144 -6.03 -2.25 -9.53
CA LEU A 144 -5.38 -3.56 -9.47
C LEU A 144 -4.16 -3.59 -8.53
N PHE A 145 -3.59 -2.42 -8.23
CA PHE A 145 -2.53 -2.26 -7.23
C PHE A 145 -3.04 -1.86 -5.85
N ALA A 146 -4.34 -1.65 -5.67
CA ALA A 146 -4.90 -1.45 -4.33
C ALA A 146 -4.63 -2.69 -3.47
N GLY A 147 -4.31 -2.51 -2.19
CA GLY A 147 -3.97 -3.64 -1.31
C GLY A 147 -5.07 -4.71 -1.25
N GLY A 148 -6.35 -4.32 -1.33
CA GLY A 148 -7.45 -5.28 -1.39
C GLY A 148 -7.48 -6.10 -2.69
N MET A 149 -6.95 -5.60 -3.81
CA MET A 149 -6.83 -6.35 -5.07
C MET A 149 -5.54 -7.16 -5.14
N LEU A 150 -4.45 -6.64 -4.56
CA LEU A 150 -3.17 -7.34 -4.48
C LEU A 150 -3.22 -8.54 -3.54
N CYS A 151 -4.05 -8.49 -2.49
CA CYS A 151 -4.13 -9.58 -1.53
C CYS A 151 -4.58 -10.88 -2.23
N GLY A 152 -3.83 -11.96 -2.00
CA GLY A 152 -4.04 -13.24 -2.68
C GLY A 152 -3.52 -13.33 -4.13
N LYS A 153 -2.83 -12.29 -4.64
CA LYS A 153 -2.06 -12.37 -5.90
C LYS A 153 -0.63 -12.83 -5.64
N THR A 154 0.06 -13.18 -6.72
CA THR A 154 1.51 -13.37 -6.73
C THR A 154 2.18 -12.39 -7.67
N TYR A 155 3.46 -12.08 -7.47
CA TYR A 155 4.24 -11.21 -8.36
C TYR A 155 4.19 -11.71 -9.80
N ALA A 156 4.31 -13.03 -10.00
CA ALA A 156 4.20 -13.66 -11.31
C ALA A 156 2.86 -13.35 -12.00
N SER A 157 1.75 -13.35 -11.25
CA SER A 157 0.43 -13.01 -11.79
C SER A 157 0.29 -11.53 -12.18
N LEU A 158 1.08 -10.65 -11.58
CA LEU A 158 1.11 -9.20 -11.88
C LEU A 158 2.09 -8.84 -13.00
N SER A 159 2.97 -9.77 -13.40
CA SER A 159 4.05 -9.48 -14.35
C SER A 159 3.57 -8.89 -15.67
N GLY A 160 2.43 -9.36 -16.20
CA GLY A 160 1.82 -8.81 -17.41
C GLY A 160 1.37 -7.35 -17.24
N LEU A 161 0.80 -7.03 -16.09
CA LEU A 161 0.37 -5.66 -15.74
C LEU A 161 1.58 -4.74 -15.55
N ILE A 162 2.58 -5.19 -14.79
CA ILE A 162 3.81 -4.41 -14.53
C ILE A 162 4.55 -4.10 -15.85
N LYS A 163 4.62 -5.07 -16.78
CA LYS A 163 5.27 -4.88 -18.08
C LYS A 163 4.66 -3.75 -18.92
N GLN A 164 3.37 -3.46 -18.78
CA GLN A 164 2.72 -2.34 -19.50
C GLN A 164 3.35 -1.00 -19.14
N TYR A 165 3.89 -0.87 -17.93
CA TYR A 165 4.56 0.34 -17.44
C TYR A 165 6.05 0.39 -17.76
N MET A 166 6.66 -0.75 -18.13
CA MET A 166 8.09 -0.82 -18.42
C MET A 166 8.44 -0.44 -19.87
N GLY A 167 7.43 -0.22 -20.72
CA GLY A 167 7.58 -0.13 -22.17
C GLY A 167 7.88 -1.50 -22.77
N GLU A 168 7.29 -1.82 -23.93
CA GLU A 168 7.73 -2.97 -24.73
C GLU A 168 9.23 -2.81 -25.01
N ILE A 169 10.03 -3.81 -24.60
CA ILE A 169 11.42 -3.96 -25.09
C ILE A 169 11.36 -4.55 -26.49
#